data_AF-G0ZE31-F1
#
_entry.id   AF-G0ZE31-F1
#
_cell.length_a   1.000
_cell.length_b   1.000
_cell.length_c   1.000
_cell.angle_alpha   90.00
_cell.angle_beta   90.00
_cell.angle_gamma   90.00
#
_symmetry.space_group_name_H-M   'P 1'
#
loop_
_entity.id
_entity.type
_entity.pdbx_description
1 polymer ?
#
loop_
_entity_poly.entity_id
_entity_poly.type
_entity_poly.pdbx_seq_one_letter_code
_entity_poly.pdbx_strand_id
1 'polypeptide(L)'
;PPFCNLLTVKDAQVVQVVLDGLSNILKMADEEAETIANLIEECGGLEKIEQLQNHENEDIYKLAYEIIDQFFSSDDIDEDPTLVPDAI
;
A
#
# COMPACT_ATOMS: atom_id res chain seq x y z
N PRO A 1 4.64 11.58 -4.64
CA PRO A 1 5.85 12.05 -3.94
C PRO A 1 7.06 11.35 -4.54
N PRO A 2 8.28 11.89 -4.36
CA PRO A 2 9.46 11.40 -5.07
C PRO A 2 9.75 9.92 -4.83
N PHE A 3 9.48 9.41 -3.62
CA PHE A 3 9.75 8.01 -3.27
C PHE A 3 8.82 7.03 -4.02
N CYS A 4 7.50 7.25 -4.04
CA CYS A 4 6.55 6.43 -4.79
C CYS A 4 6.70 6.54 -6.32
N ASN A 5 7.38 7.57 -6.84
CA ASN A 5 7.66 7.66 -8.27
C ASN A 5 8.79 6.72 -8.71
N LEU A 6 9.60 6.22 -7.78
CA LEU A 6 10.65 5.27 -8.09
C LEU A 6 10.12 3.86 -8.35
N LEU A 7 8.85 3.57 -8.03
CA LEU A 7 8.21 2.29 -8.31
C LEU A 7 8.01 2.01 -9.82
N THR A 8 8.10 3.04 -10.67
CA THR A 8 7.87 2.90 -12.12
C THR A 8 9.17 2.89 -12.93
N VAL A 9 10.34 2.83 -12.28
CA VAL A 9 11.63 2.77 -12.99
C VAL A 9 11.89 1.36 -13.51
N LYS A 10 12.73 1.26 -14.55
CA LYS A 10 13.04 -0.04 -15.17
C LYS A 10 14.00 -0.90 -14.36
N ASP A 11 14.71 -0.30 -13.42
CA ASP A 11 15.70 -0.99 -12.61
C ASP A 11 14.99 -1.75 -11.48
N ALA A 12 14.95 -3.07 -11.61
CA ALA A 12 14.29 -3.95 -10.65
C ALA A 12 14.91 -3.83 -9.24
N GLN A 13 16.21 -3.57 -9.11
CA GLN A 13 16.84 -3.40 -7.79
C GLN A 13 16.34 -2.13 -7.12
N VAL A 14 16.19 -1.03 -7.89
CA VAL A 14 15.62 0.21 -7.35
C VAL A 14 14.18 0.01 -6.92
N VAL A 15 13.36 -0.65 -7.74
CA VAL A 15 11.97 -0.97 -7.40
C VAL A 15 11.89 -1.78 -6.11
N GLN A 16 12.72 -2.83 -5.99
CA GLN A 16 12.78 -3.67 -4.80
C GLN A 16 13.17 -2.88 -3.55
N VAL A 17 14.23 -2.05 -3.62
CA VAL A 17 14.66 -1.21 -2.49
C VAL A 17 13.56 -0.23 -2.05
N VAL A 18 12.79 0.31 -3.00
CA VAL A 18 11.71 1.24 -2.70
C VAL A 18 10.54 0.50 -2.02
N LEU A 19 10.16 -0.66 -2.53
CA LEU A 19 9.13 -1.51 -1.89
C LEU A 19 9.56 -1.93 -0.48
N ASP A 20 10.81 -2.35 -0.29
CA ASP A 20 11.36 -2.69 1.03
C ASP A 20 11.29 -1.49 1.97
N GLY A 21 11.66 -0.30 1.46
CA GLY A 21 11.56 0.95 2.21
C GLY A 21 10.12 1.26 2.64
N LEU A 22 9.14 1.13 1.74
CA LEU A 22 7.73 1.34 2.04
C LEU A 22 7.21 0.32 3.06
N SER A 23 7.52 -0.96 2.88
CA SER A 23 7.14 -2.02 3.82
C SER A 23 7.69 -1.74 5.22
N ASN A 24 8.95 -1.33 5.33
CA ASN A 24 9.57 -1.02 6.61
C ASN A 24 8.96 0.23 7.26
N ILE A 25 8.69 1.28 6.49
CA ILE A 25 8.03 2.48 7.01
C ILE A 25 6.66 2.13 7.59
N LEU A 26 5.83 1.38 6.84
CA LEU A 26 4.51 0.95 7.28
C LEU A 26 4.58 0.06 8.53
N LYS A 27 5.50 -0.90 8.57
CA LYS A 27 5.73 -1.77 9.74
C LYS A 27 6.21 -1.01 10.98
N MET A 28 6.97 0.07 10.80
CA MET A 28 7.50 0.87 11.91
C MET A 28 6.51 1.91 12.43
N ALA A 29 5.45 2.19 11.69
CA ALA A 29 4.49 3.25 12.00
C ALA A 29 3.53 2.89 13.14
N ASP A 30 3.36 1.59 13.43
CA ASP A 30 2.47 1.09 14.48
C ASP A 30 1.05 1.71 14.37
N GLU A 31 0.63 2.54 15.32
CA GLU A 31 -0.67 3.25 15.30
C GLU A 31 -0.80 4.27 14.15
N GLU A 32 0.31 4.76 13.58
CA GLU A 32 0.30 5.70 12.45
C GLU A 32 0.27 5.00 11.09
N ALA A 33 0.26 3.65 11.05
CA ALA A 33 0.32 2.89 9.80
C ALA A 33 -0.81 3.25 8.82
N GLU A 34 -2.03 3.45 9.33
CA GLU A 34 -3.19 3.88 8.54
C GLU A 34 -2.98 5.27 7.93
N THR A 35 -2.45 6.22 8.72
CA THR A 35 -2.16 7.57 8.23
C THR A 35 -1.11 7.53 7.11
N ILE A 36 -0.07 6.71 7.27
CA ILE A 36 0.95 6.55 6.23
C ILE A 36 0.40 5.84 4.99
N ALA A 37 -0.42 4.81 5.16
CA ALA A 37 -1.08 4.11 4.06
C ALA A 37 -1.94 5.09 3.24
N ASN A 38 -2.76 5.92 3.90
CA ASN A 38 -3.55 6.97 3.25
C ASN A 38 -2.67 7.97 2.48
N LEU A 39 -1.55 8.40 3.06
CA LEU A 39 -0.59 9.28 2.37
C LEU A 39 0.06 8.60 1.15
N ILE A 40 0.23 7.29 1.15
CA ILE A 40 0.72 6.53 -0.01
C ILE A 40 -0.38 6.44 -1.07
N GLU A 41 -1.63 6.23 -0.68
CA GLU A 41 -2.77 6.14 -1.59
C GLU A 41 -3.08 7.48 -2.29
N GLU A 42 -3.21 8.57 -1.53
CA GLU A 42 -3.48 9.94 -2.05
C GLU A 42 -2.47 10.38 -3.12
N CYS A 43 -1.31 9.76 -3.08
CA CYS A 43 -0.15 10.11 -3.86
C CYS A 43 0.04 9.20 -5.09
N GLY A 44 -0.92 8.29 -5.32
CA GLY A 44 -0.91 7.30 -6.39
C GLY A 44 0.15 6.22 -6.18
N GLY A 45 0.54 5.96 -4.93
CA GLY A 45 1.50 4.92 -4.57
C GLY A 45 0.86 3.53 -4.65
N LEU A 46 -0.36 3.38 -4.13
CA LEU A 46 -1.09 2.10 -4.12
C LEU A 46 -1.26 1.53 -5.53
N GLU A 47 -1.77 2.32 -6.48
CA GLU A 47 -1.93 1.89 -7.89
C GLU A 47 -0.62 1.35 -8.49
N LYS A 48 0.53 1.96 -8.15
CA LYS A 48 1.83 1.50 -8.65
C LYS A 48 2.26 0.19 -7.99
N ILE A 49 1.98 0.01 -6.70
CA ILE A 49 2.26 -1.24 -5.98
C ILE A 49 1.39 -2.37 -6.56
N GLU A 50 0.12 -2.10 -6.88
CA GLU A 50 -0.78 -3.05 -7.53
C GLU A 50 -0.25 -3.48 -8.91
N GLN A 51 0.23 -2.53 -9.72
CA GLN A 51 0.84 -2.84 -11.01
C GLN A 51 2.05 -3.77 -10.88
N LEU A 52 2.84 -3.61 -9.81
CA LEU A 52 4.01 -4.44 -9.52
C LEU A 52 3.65 -5.89 -9.13
N GLN A 53 2.38 -6.19 -8.83
CA GLN A 53 1.93 -7.58 -8.70
C GLN A 53 1.96 -8.35 -10.02
N ASN A 54 2.19 -7.69 -11.16
CA ASN A 54 2.37 -8.33 -12.47
C ASN A 54 3.83 -8.33 -12.93
N HIS A 55 4.77 -7.96 -12.05
CA HIS A 55 6.18 -7.85 -12.40
C HIS A 55 6.82 -9.23 -12.63
N GLU A 56 7.74 -9.33 -13.60
CA GLU A 56 8.40 -10.61 -13.97
C GLU A 56 9.32 -11.16 -12.87
N ASN A 57 9.81 -10.28 -12.00
CA ASN A 57 10.59 -10.65 -10.82
C ASN A 57 9.65 -11.08 -9.69
N GLU A 58 9.73 -12.36 -9.32
CA GLU A 58 8.92 -12.94 -8.25
C GLU A 58 9.08 -12.26 -6.89
N ASP A 59 10.27 -11.74 -6.57
CA ASP A 59 10.51 -11.09 -5.27
C ASP A 59 9.75 -9.75 -5.19
N ILE A 60 9.72 -9.00 -6.30
CA ILE A 60 8.94 -7.77 -6.42
C ILE A 60 7.45 -8.07 -6.33
N TYR A 61 6.97 -9.10 -7.03
CA TYR A 61 5.59 -9.55 -6.95
C TYR A 61 5.19 -9.88 -5.51
N LYS A 62 5.96 -10.75 -4.83
CA LYS A 62 5.68 -11.20 -3.46
C LYS A 62 5.66 -10.03 -2.50
N LEU A 63 6.64 -9.13 -2.59
CA LEU A 63 6.73 -7.97 -1.71
C LEU A 63 5.57 -6.98 -1.94
N ALA A 64 5.19 -6.72 -3.20
CA ALA A 64 4.04 -5.89 -3.51
C ALA A 64 2.73 -6.51 -3.00
N TYR A 65 2.57 -7.83 -3.16
CA TYR A 65 1.44 -8.56 -2.62
C TYR A 65 1.37 -8.48 -1.10
N GLU A 66 2.47 -8.72 -0.39
CA GLU A 66 2.53 -8.63 1.07
C GLU A 66 2.19 -7.23 1.60
N ILE A 67 2.67 -6.17 0.93
CA ILE A 67 2.34 -4.79 1.32
C ILE A 67 0.84 -4.54 1.18
N ILE A 68 0.25 -4.96 0.07
CA ILE A 68 -1.20 -4.77 -0.18
C ILE A 68 -2.01 -5.58 0.83
N ASP A 69 -1.68 -6.86 1.04
CA ASP A 69 -2.37 -7.75 1.97
C ASP A 69 -2.33 -7.24 3.42
N GLN A 70 -1.19 -6.71 3.86
CA GLN A 70 -1.00 -6.28 5.25
C GLN A 70 -1.54 -4.88 5.56
N PHE A 71 -1.50 -3.96 4.59
CA PHE A 71 -1.75 -2.53 4.88
C PHE A 71 -2.90 -1.91 4.08
N PHE A 72 -3.38 -2.57 3.02
CA PHE A 72 -4.38 -2.02 2.11
C PHE A 72 -5.55 -2.98 1.83
N SER A 73 -5.49 -4.22 2.33
CA SER A 73 -6.53 -5.25 2.14
C SER A 73 -7.48 -5.33 3.34
N SER A 74 -7.40 -4.38 4.26
CA SER A 74 -8.40 -4.23 5.30
C SER A 74 -9.75 -3.89 4.65
N ASP A 75 -10.64 -4.88 4.58
CA ASP A 75 -12.08 -4.68 4.68
C ASP A 75 -12.42 -4.09 6.06
N ASP A 76 -11.81 -2.94 6.43
CA ASP A 76 -12.44 -2.05 7.40
C ASP A 76 -13.59 -1.41 6.63
N ILE A 77 -14.65 -2.22 6.53
CA ILE A 77 -16.02 -1.77 6.48
C ILE A 77 -16.05 -0.50 7.32
N ASP A 78 -16.37 0.62 6.69
CA ASP A 78 -16.93 1.74 7.39
C ASP A 78 -18.00 1.17 8.35
N GLU A 79 -17.64 0.93 9.62
CA GLU A 79 -18.57 1.16 10.72
C GLU A 79 -18.79 2.67 10.76
N ASP A 80 -19.42 3.19 9.71
CA ASP A 80 -20.12 4.45 9.76
C ASP A 80 -21.24 4.25 10.80
N PRO A 81 -21.13 4.81 12.02
CA PRO A 81 -22.12 4.61 13.06
C PRO A 81 -23.45 5.28 12.72
N THR A 82 -23.57 5.92 11.54
CA THR A 82 -24.78 6.65 11.11
C THR A 82 -25.76 5.84 10.27
N LEU A 83 -25.44 4.60 9.90
CA LEU A 83 -26.42 3.68 9.27
C LEU A 83 -27.32 3.01 10.33
N VAL A 84 -28.04 3.82 11.11
CA VAL A 84 -29.26 3.34 11.78
C VAL A 84 -30.39 3.32 10.75
N PRO A 85 -31.00 2.17 10.43
CA PRO A 85 -32.28 2.18 9.75
C PRO A 85 -33.29 2.75 10.73
N ASP A 86 -33.76 3.98 10.49
CA ASP A 86 -34.92 4.54 11.17
C ASP A 86 -36.12 3.64 10.84
N ALA A 87 -36.44 2.74 11.76
CA ALA A 87 -37.62 1.91 11.71
C ALA A 87 -38.61 2.42 12.77
N ILE A 88 -39.50 3.32 12.34
CA ILE A 88 -40.85 3.49 12.92
C ILE A 88 -41.86 3.41 11.78
#